data_AF-A0A7J7KB19-F1
#
_entry.id   AF-A0A7J7KB19-F1
#
_cell.length_a   1.000
_cell.length_b   1.000
_cell.length_c   1.000
_cell.angle_alpha   90.00
_cell.angle_beta   90.00
_cell.angle_gamma   90.00
#
_symmetry.space_group_name_H-M   'P 1'
#
loop_
_entity.id
_entity.type
_entity.pdbx_description
1 polymer ?
#
loop_
_entity_poly.entity_id
_entity_poly.type
_entity_poly.pdbx_seq_one_letter_code
_entity_poly.pdbx_strand_id
1 'polypeptide(L)'
;MGEYVQQTLEEMTNEVQQLEHAGLKIISRRKLFEYKLRRRVKDKQDYLMYVKYETKLLELIWLRRKTKGYNDKKVEIEGAILQRINKLFRLACRNWPQASELWESRIHFVKKVEKNRTQVSSLYTRALQVITNVPFMAVIL
;
A
#
# COMPACT_ATOMS: atom_id res chain seq x y z
N MET A 1 -18.64 -12.59 -2.12
CA MET A 1 -17.36 -12.19 -1.47
C MET A 1 -16.18 -13.01 -1.98
N GLY A 2 -16.28 -14.34 -2.06
CA GLY A 2 -15.20 -15.20 -2.56
C GLY A 2 -14.77 -14.90 -4.00
N GLU A 3 -15.72 -14.71 -4.92
CA GLU A 3 -15.44 -14.39 -6.32
C GLU A 3 -14.62 -13.10 -6.50
N TYR A 4 -15.00 -12.03 -5.79
CA TYR A 4 -14.24 -10.78 -5.86
C TYR A 4 -12.83 -10.89 -5.28
N VAL A 5 -12.63 -11.72 -4.24
CA VAL A 5 -11.29 -12.00 -3.70
C VAL A 5 -10.49 -12.79 -4.74
N GLN A 6 -11.11 -13.78 -5.37
CA GLN A 6 -10.48 -14.60 -6.40
C GLN A 6 -10.05 -13.77 -7.61
N GLN A 7 -10.92 -12.90 -8.12
CA GLN A 7 -10.60 -11.95 -9.19
C GLN A 7 -9.44 -11.02 -8.80
N THR A 8 -9.44 -10.53 -7.56
CA THR A 8 -8.36 -9.66 -7.06
C THR A 8 -7.02 -10.42 -7.00
N LEU A 9 -7.04 -11.72 -6.66
CA LEU A 9 -5.84 -12.56 -6.67
C LEU A 9 -5.38 -12.89 -8.10
N GLU A 10 -6.32 -13.08 -9.03
CA GLU A 10 -6.02 -13.32 -10.45
C GLU A 10 -5.31 -12.13 -11.10
N GLU A 11 -5.71 -10.90 -10.75
CA GLU A 11 -5.00 -9.68 -11.15
C GLU A 11 -3.54 -9.64 -10.64
N MET A 12 -3.21 -10.39 -9.60
CA MET A 12 -1.85 -10.47 -9.02
C MET A 12 -1.04 -11.66 -9.52
N THR A 13 -1.59 -12.51 -10.41
CA THR A 13 -0.99 -13.81 -10.75
C THR A 13 0.46 -13.70 -11.22
N ASN A 14 0.74 -12.74 -12.11
CA ASN A 14 2.05 -12.63 -12.75
C ASN A 14 3.19 -12.31 -11.76
N GLU A 15 3.00 -11.30 -10.90
CA GLU A 15 3.99 -10.97 -9.85
C GLU A 15 4.07 -12.06 -8.78
N VAL A 16 2.95 -12.71 -8.46
CA VAL A 16 2.86 -13.76 -7.44
C VAL A 16 3.65 -14.98 -7.85
N GLN A 17 3.46 -15.48 -9.07
CA GLN A 17 4.19 -16.64 -9.59
C GLN A 17 5.71 -16.43 -9.52
N GLN A 18 6.16 -15.22 -9.84
CA GLN A 18 7.57 -14.86 -9.80
C GLN A 18 8.13 -14.83 -8.38
N LEU A 19 7.35 -14.30 -7.42
CA LEU A 19 7.75 -14.25 -6.02
C LEU A 19 7.72 -15.63 -5.35
N GLU A 20 6.75 -16.49 -5.70
CA GLU A 20 6.69 -17.86 -5.21
C GLU A 20 7.82 -18.73 -5.75
N HIS A 21 8.23 -18.56 -7.02
CA HIS A 21 9.44 -19.19 -7.55
C HIS A 21 10.70 -18.77 -6.78
N ALA A 22 10.73 -17.55 -6.26
CA ALA A 22 11.77 -17.05 -5.36
C ALA A 22 11.59 -17.48 -3.87
N GLY A 23 10.69 -18.43 -3.60
CA GLY A 23 10.44 -19.01 -2.28
C GLY A 23 9.57 -18.17 -1.34
N LEU A 24 8.89 -17.12 -1.84
CA LEU A 24 8.06 -16.24 -1.01
C LEU A 24 6.59 -16.68 -1.05
N LYS A 25 6.09 -17.26 0.05
CA LYS A 25 4.68 -17.65 0.20
C LYS A 25 3.80 -16.44 0.51
N ILE A 26 3.34 -15.73 -0.50
CA ILE A 26 2.58 -14.47 -0.35
C ILE A 26 1.07 -14.61 -0.60
N ILE A 27 0.64 -15.60 -1.41
CA ILE A 27 -0.78 -15.75 -1.80
C ILE A 27 -1.68 -15.90 -0.58
N SER A 28 -1.34 -16.82 0.32
CA SER A 28 -2.15 -17.11 1.49
C SER A 28 -2.33 -15.88 2.39
N ARG A 29 -1.26 -15.09 2.57
CA ARG A 29 -1.29 -13.86 3.36
C ARG A 29 -2.12 -12.77 2.70
N ARG A 30 -1.93 -12.53 1.40
CA ARG A 30 -2.74 -11.55 0.65
C ARG A 30 -4.21 -11.93 0.63
N LYS A 31 -4.52 -13.21 0.39
CA LYS A 31 -5.89 -13.73 0.44
C LYS A 31 -6.56 -13.42 1.78
N LEU A 32 -5.88 -13.61 2.90
CA LEU A 32 -6.39 -13.26 4.23
C LEU A 32 -6.73 -11.76 4.33
N PHE A 33 -5.83 -10.88 3.85
CA PHE A 33 -6.10 -9.44 3.85
C PHE A 33 -7.25 -9.05 2.93
N GLU A 34 -7.35 -9.62 1.73
CA GLU A 34 -8.45 -9.34 0.81
C GLU A 34 -9.81 -9.74 1.41
N TYR A 35 -9.90 -10.88 2.11
CA TYR A 35 -11.11 -11.24 2.85
C TYR A 35 -11.45 -10.22 3.93
N LYS A 36 -10.45 -9.76 4.71
CA LYS A 36 -10.65 -8.73 5.73
C LYS A 36 -11.17 -7.42 5.12
N LEU A 37 -10.58 -6.98 4.02
CA LEU A 37 -11.01 -5.77 3.31
C LEU A 37 -12.41 -5.89 2.71
N ARG A 38 -12.90 -7.10 2.43
CA ARG A 38 -14.24 -7.33 1.85
C ARG A 38 -15.35 -7.50 2.90
N ARG A 39 -15.02 -7.48 4.20
CA ARG A 39 -16.03 -7.50 5.29
C ARG A 39 -17.04 -6.35 5.14
N ARG A 40 -18.26 -6.59 5.63
CA ARG A 40 -19.34 -5.59 5.62
C ARG A 40 -18.98 -4.36 6.45
N VAL A 41 -18.53 -4.59 7.67
CA VAL A 41 -17.93 -3.56 8.53
C VAL A 41 -16.46 -3.44 8.16
N LYS A 42 -16.05 -2.24 7.72
CA LYS A 42 -14.65 -1.95 7.39
C LYS A 42 -13.90 -1.59 8.66
N ASP A 43 -12.68 -2.09 8.79
CA ASP A 43 -11.77 -1.72 9.87
C ASP A 43 -10.55 -1.02 9.29
N LYS A 44 -10.25 0.17 9.81
CA LYS A 44 -9.08 0.98 9.44
C LYS A 44 -7.79 0.19 9.65
N GLN A 45 -7.72 -0.59 10.72
CA GLN A 45 -6.53 -1.35 11.08
C GLN A 45 -6.22 -2.45 10.07
N ASP A 46 -7.24 -3.04 9.44
CA ASP A 46 -7.04 -4.05 8.40
C ASP A 46 -6.34 -3.44 7.17
N TYR A 47 -6.66 -2.19 6.79
CA TYR A 47 -5.96 -1.47 5.71
C TYR A 47 -4.52 -1.15 6.09
N LEU A 48 -4.29 -0.61 7.29
CA LEU A 48 -2.94 -0.26 7.76
C LEU A 48 -2.03 -1.48 7.88
N MET A 49 -2.55 -2.61 8.38
CA MET A 49 -1.81 -3.85 8.48
C MET A 49 -1.44 -4.41 7.10
N TYR A 50 -2.33 -4.29 6.11
CA TYR A 50 -2.03 -4.73 4.75
C TYR A 50 -0.99 -3.83 4.07
N VAL A 51 -1.10 -2.51 4.22
CA VAL A 51 -0.07 -1.55 3.78
C VAL A 51 1.28 -1.93 4.38
N LYS A 52 1.34 -2.12 5.71
CA LYS A 52 2.57 -2.50 6.41
C LYS A 52 3.15 -3.81 5.89
N TYR A 53 2.31 -4.78 5.57
CA TYR A 53 2.74 -6.04 4.97
C TYR A 53 3.35 -5.83 3.57
N GLU A 54 2.66 -5.12 2.67
CA GLU A 54 3.14 -4.86 1.31
C GLU A 54 4.41 -4.00 1.30
N THR A 55 4.52 -3.00 2.19
CA THR A 55 5.75 -2.19 2.32
C THR A 55 6.94 -3.05 2.74
N LYS A 56 6.77 -3.94 3.73
CA LYS A 56 7.83 -4.87 4.13
C LYS A 56 8.21 -5.84 3.01
N LEU A 57 7.24 -6.29 2.23
CA LEU A 57 7.50 -7.15 1.07
C LEU A 57 8.33 -6.40 0.01
N LEU A 58 7.99 -5.14 -0.26
CA LEU A 58 8.75 -4.30 -1.19
C LEU A 58 10.20 -4.09 -0.72
N GLU A 59 10.40 -3.77 0.56
CA GLU A 59 11.73 -3.61 1.16
C GLU A 59 12.57 -4.89 1.05
N LEU A 60 11.95 -6.06 1.29
CA LEU A 60 12.61 -7.37 1.13
C LEU A 60 13.04 -7.61 -0.32
N ILE A 61 12.20 -7.29 -1.29
CA ILE A 61 12.50 -7.44 -2.72
C ILE A 61 13.67 -6.54 -3.10
N TRP A 62 13.65 -5.27 -2.69
CA TRP A 62 14.75 -4.34 -2.92
C TRP A 62 16.07 -4.83 -2.34
N LEU A 63 16.05 -5.33 -1.11
CA LEU A 63 17.25 -5.89 -0.48
C LEU A 63 17.79 -7.08 -1.29
N ARG A 64 16.94 -8.03 -1.66
CA ARG A 64 17.34 -9.21 -2.46
C ARG A 64 17.91 -8.83 -3.81
N ARG A 65 17.32 -7.86 -4.51
CA ARG A 65 17.83 -7.34 -5.79
C ARG A 65 19.19 -6.69 -5.63
N LYS A 66 19.36 -5.85 -4.61
CA LYS A 66 20.65 -5.22 -4.31
C LYS A 66 21.74 -6.26 -4.04
N THR A 67 21.42 -7.33 -3.31
CA THR A 67 22.39 -8.39 -2.99
C THR A 67 22.76 -9.24 -4.20
N LYS A 68 21.79 -9.56 -5.08
CA LYS A 68 22.01 -10.45 -6.23
C LYS A 68 22.33 -9.73 -7.55
N GLY A 69 22.19 -8.40 -7.60
CA GLY A 69 22.46 -7.58 -8.79
C GLY A 69 21.45 -7.74 -9.94
N TYR A 70 20.24 -8.24 -9.69
CA TYR A 70 19.24 -8.51 -10.73
C TYR A 70 18.09 -7.49 -10.74
N ASN A 71 17.76 -6.96 -11.91
CA ASN A 71 16.67 -5.98 -12.10
C ASN A 71 15.52 -6.48 -13.00
N ASP A 72 15.53 -7.76 -13.38
CA ASP A 72 14.51 -8.34 -14.24
C ASP A 72 13.11 -8.18 -13.64
N LYS A 73 12.16 -7.79 -14.48
CA LYS A 73 10.74 -7.61 -14.13
C LYS A 73 10.51 -6.65 -12.97
N LYS A 74 11.45 -5.71 -12.74
CA LYS A 74 11.36 -4.71 -11.67
C LYS A 74 10.03 -3.96 -11.68
N VAL A 75 9.64 -3.42 -12.84
CA VAL A 75 8.39 -2.66 -12.98
C VAL A 75 7.16 -3.54 -12.74
N GLU A 76 7.18 -4.77 -13.26
CA GLU A 76 6.07 -5.71 -13.11
C GLU A 76 5.84 -6.10 -11.65
N ILE A 77 6.90 -6.37 -10.88
CA ILE A 77 6.79 -6.77 -9.47
C ILE A 77 6.67 -5.55 -8.55
N GLU A 78 7.65 -4.66 -8.56
CA GLU A 78 7.69 -3.53 -7.61
C GLU A 78 6.62 -2.50 -7.94
N GLY A 79 6.39 -2.24 -9.23
CA GLY A 79 5.34 -1.34 -9.67
C GLY A 79 3.95 -1.84 -9.25
N ALA A 80 3.66 -3.12 -9.39
CA ALA A 80 2.37 -3.67 -8.97
C ALA A 80 2.19 -3.64 -7.43
N ILE A 81 3.24 -3.90 -6.64
CA ILE A 81 3.23 -3.71 -5.18
C ILE A 81 3.00 -2.24 -4.80
N LEU A 82 3.70 -1.30 -5.44
CA LEU A 82 3.53 0.14 -5.23
C LEU A 82 2.08 0.58 -5.55
N GLN A 83 1.53 0.12 -6.67
CA GLN A 83 0.15 0.41 -7.06
C GLN A 83 -0.86 -0.13 -6.03
N ARG A 84 -0.60 -1.32 -5.48
CA ARG A 84 -1.43 -1.88 -4.41
C ARG A 84 -1.38 -1.05 -3.14
N ILE A 85 -0.19 -0.67 -2.67
CA ILE A 85 -0.05 0.20 -1.48
C ILE A 85 -0.80 1.52 -1.70
N ASN A 86 -0.66 2.13 -2.88
CA ASN A 86 -1.40 3.34 -3.23
C ASN A 86 -2.92 3.15 -3.27
N LYS A 87 -3.41 2.02 -3.79
CA LYS A 87 -4.84 1.66 -3.77
C LYS A 87 -5.33 1.53 -2.33
N LEU A 88 -4.58 0.84 -1.47
CA LEU A 88 -4.93 0.66 -0.05
C LEU A 88 -5.02 1.98 0.69
N PHE A 89 -4.01 2.86 0.54
CA PHE A 89 -4.05 4.20 1.13
C PHE A 89 -5.20 5.04 0.61
N ARG A 90 -5.47 5.03 -0.71
CA ARG A 90 -6.61 5.75 -1.29
C ARG A 90 -7.93 5.28 -0.69
N LEU A 91 -8.14 3.98 -0.56
CA LEU A 91 -9.36 3.41 0.04
C LEU A 91 -9.47 3.76 1.53
N ALA A 92 -8.36 3.68 2.28
CA ALA A 92 -8.33 4.01 3.70
C ALA A 92 -8.66 5.49 3.95
N CYS A 93 -7.98 6.42 3.26
CA CYS A 93 -8.26 7.86 3.38
C CYS A 93 -9.68 8.22 2.93
N ARG A 94 -10.28 7.47 1.98
CA ARG A 94 -11.68 7.68 1.58
C ARG A 94 -12.67 7.24 2.64
N ASN A 95 -12.40 6.11 3.30
CA ASN A 95 -13.30 5.56 4.31
C ASN A 95 -13.18 6.30 5.66
N TRP A 96 -11.98 6.77 6.02
CA TRP A 96 -11.71 7.51 7.26
C TRP A 96 -11.00 8.84 6.96
N PRO A 97 -11.68 9.81 6.34
CA PRO A 97 -11.09 11.08 5.95
C PRO A 97 -10.53 11.90 7.12
N GLN A 98 -11.13 11.80 8.30
CA GLN A 98 -10.73 12.55 9.51
C GLN A 98 -9.57 11.91 10.28
N ALA A 99 -9.09 10.72 9.89
CA ALA A 99 -7.98 10.03 10.55
C ALA A 99 -6.63 10.58 10.05
N SER A 100 -6.06 11.56 10.74
CA SER A 100 -4.81 12.23 10.34
C SER A 100 -3.65 11.25 10.18
N GLU A 101 -3.59 10.21 11.01
CA GLU A 101 -2.53 9.20 10.97
C GLU A 101 -2.48 8.43 9.63
N LEU A 102 -3.61 8.31 8.92
CA LEU A 102 -3.64 7.69 7.58
C LEU A 102 -2.99 8.59 6.54
N TRP A 103 -3.27 9.89 6.60
CA TRP A 103 -2.71 10.88 5.68
C TRP A 103 -1.20 11.04 5.92
N GLU A 104 -0.78 11.13 7.18
CA GLU A 104 0.63 11.17 7.57
C GLU A 104 1.38 9.94 7.09
N SER A 105 0.84 8.74 7.33
CA SER A 105 1.44 7.48 6.87
C SER A 105 1.56 7.43 5.34
N ARG A 106 0.54 7.91 4.62
CA ARG A 106 0.55 7.97 3.15
C ARG A 106 1.58 8.97 2.63
N ILE A 107 1.64 10.16 3.20
CA ILE A 107 2.59 11.21 2.82
C ILE A 107 4.02 10.73 3.09
N HIS A 108 4.26 10.12 4.26
CA HIS A 108 5.55 9.53 4.61
C HIS A 108 5.97 8.47 3.57
N PHE A 109 5.04 7.58 3.19
CA PHE A 109 5.29 6.58 2.17
C PHE A 109 5.68 7.22 0.83
N VAL A 110 4.89 8.16 0.29
CA VAL A 110 5.19 8.81 -0.99
C VAL A 110 6.52 9.56 -0.94
N LYS A 111 6.80 10.27 0.16
CA LYS A 111 8.06 11.02 0.34
C LYS A 111 9.29 10.10 0.37
N LYS A 112 9.21 8.99 1.11
CA LYS A 112 10.35 8.09 1.33
C LYS A 112 10.57 7.07 0.20
N VAL A 113 9.48 6.52 -0.31
CA VAL A 113 9.49 5.36 -1.22
C VAL A 113 9.40 5.84 -2.68
N GLU A 114 8.38 6.62 -3.03
CA GLU A 114 8.18 7.08 -4.42
C GLU A 114 9.01 8.32 -4.77
N LYS A 115 9.45 9.09 -3.77
CA LYS A 115 10.22 10.34 -3.91
C LYS A 115 9.52 11.36 -4.82
N ASN A 116 8.19 11.31 -4.87
CA ASN A 116 7.37 12.15 -5.74
C ASN A 116 6.91 13.41 -5.02
N ARG A 117 7.67 14.51 -5.18
CA ARG A 117 7.40 15.78 -4.48
C ARG A 117 6.07 16.41 -4.86
N THR A 118 5.67 16.36 -6.13
CA THR A 118 4.41 16.98 -6.59
C THR A 118 3.21 16.25 -6.00
N GLN A 119 3.28 14.92 -5.92
CA GLN A 119 2.25 14.11 -5.28
C GLN A 119 2.19 14.37 -3.76
N VAL A 120 3.33 14.58 -3.09
CA VAL A 120 3.36 14.98 -1.68
C VAL A 120 2.60 16.29 -1.47
N SER A 121 2.91 17.33 -2.24
CA SER A 121 2.22 18.62 -2.12
C SER A 121 0.71 18.49 -2.36
N SER A 122 0.30 17.75 -3.39
CA SER A 122 -1.11 17.48 -3.66
C SER A 122 -1.81 16.74 -2.52
N LEU A 123 -1.13 15.76 -1.90
CA LEU A 123 -1.66 15.02 -0.75
C LEU A 123 -1.82 15.91 0.48
N TYR A 124 -0.86 16.80 0.75
CA TYR A 124 -0.98 17.78 1.84
C TYR A 124 -2.18 18.70 1.63
N THR A 125 -2.32 19.30 0.45
CA THR A 125 -3.47 20.17 0.14
C THR A 125 -4.79 19.43 0.33
N ARG A 126 -4.87 18.18 -0.14
CA ARG A 126 -6.08 17.37 0.02
C ARG A 126 -6.35 17.00 1.47
N ALA A 127 -5.33 16.66 2.25
CA ALA A 127 -5.47 16.38 3.68
C ALA A 127 -6.01 17.60 4.43
N LEU A 128 -5.46 18.79 4.15
CA LEU A 128 -5.89 20.06 4.74
C LEU A 128 -7.36 20.40 4.42
N GLN A 129 -7.80 20.14 3.19
CA GLN A 129 -9.20 20.40 2.79
C GLN A 129 -10.20 19.45 3.48
N VAL A 130 -9.77 18.25 3.83
CA VAL A 130 -10.65 17.17 4.27
C VAL A 130 -10.68 17.05 5.80
N ILE A 131 -9.54 17.23 6.46
CA ILE A 131 -9.42 17.15 7.92
C ILE A 131 -9.92 18.47 8.51
N THR A 132 -11.12 18.46 9.08
CA THR A 132 -11.73 19.66 9.68
C THR A 132 -11.21 19.93 11.09
N ASN A 133 -10.51 18.97 11.69
CA ASN A 133 -9.97 19.08 13.04
C ASN A 133 -8.55 19.67 13.01
N VAL A 134 -8.39 20.79 13.71
CA VAL A 134 -7.28 21.76 13.60
C VAL A 134 -5.90 21.31 14.18
N PRO A 135 -5.68 20.20 14.93
CA PRO A 135 -4.34 19.92 15.46
C PRO A 135 -3.30 19.58 14.38
N PHE A 136 -3.72 19.29 13.13
CA PHE A 136 -2.83 19.05 11.99
C PHE A 136 -1.93 20.26 11.66
N MET A 137 -2.29 21.47 12.10
CA MET A 137 -1.64 22.71 11.70
C MET A 137 -0.37 23.07 12.48
N ALA A 138 -0.05 22.39 13.57
CA ALA A 138 1.01 22.86 14.48
C ALA A 138 2.42 22.29 14.22
N VAL A 139 2.58 21.27 13.37
CA VAL A 139 3.88 20.58 13.28
C VAL A 139 4.22 20.26 11.81
N ILE A 140 5.25 20.95 11.31
CA ILE A 140 5.99 20.72 10.05
C ILE A 140 5.48 21.55 8.83
N LEU A 141 5.71 22.86 8.90
CA LEU A 141 6.45 23.57 7.84
C LEU A 141 7.90 23.73 8.33
#